data_AF-A0AA88L7P6-F1
#
_entry.id   AF-A0AA88L7P6-F1
#
_cell.length_a   1.000
_cell.length_b   1.000
_cell.length_c   1.000
_cell.angle_alpha   90.00
_cell.angle_beta   90.00
_cell.angle_gamma   90.00
#
_symmetry.space_group_name_H-M   'P 1'
#
loop_
_entity.id
_entity.type
_entity.pdbx_description
1 polymer ?
#
loop_
_entity_poly.entity_id
_entity_poly.type
_entity_poly.pdbx_seq_one_letter_code
_entity_poly.pdbx_strand_id
1 'polypeptide(L)'
;CGQEKDDFWEAIGGKGEYASNKILADESPDFDPRLFQCSNASGKFKAEEIIEFNQNDLVPDDVMVLDACTTIYVWIGAESNKTERERAMQMAQEYLKTDPSGRKDIPIVQIRQGQEPPTFTGFFGAWDDKMWEGQSGFEGVKQAMAQSDPSGVIMTSKSGYEGSVYPIEVLKEKDPEKLPYGVDATKKETYLTIEDFKEAFKMTKEEFAKLPTWKQQDLKKSAGIF
;
A
#
# COMPACT_ATOMS: atom_id res chain seq x y z
N CYS A 1 16.69 -8.63 -30.99
CA CYS A 1 16.26 -7.51 -30.14
C CYS A 1 17.48 -7.03 -29.35
N GLY A 2 17.74 -5.72 -29.25
CA GLY A 2 18.90 -5.21 -28.51
C GLY A 2 20.05 -4.64 -29.36
N GLN A 3 19.81 -4.24 -30.62
CA GLN A 3 20.82 -3.61 -31.51
C GLN A 3 20.52 -2.13 -31.77
N GLU A 4 19.71 -1.51 -30.93
CA GLU A 4 19.29 -0.12 -31.08
C GLU A 4 20.51 0.81 -30.91
N LYS A 5 20.67 1.75 -31.85
CA LYS A 5 21.81 2.68 -31.90
C LYS A 5 21.73 3.71 -30.78
N ASP A 6 22.86 4.31 -30.42
CA ASP A 6 22.94 5.31 -29.36
C ASP A 6 21.99 6.50 -29.57
N ASP A 7 21.87 6.99 -30.81
CA ASP A 7 20.94 8.08 -31.17
C ASP A 7 19.48 7.80 -30.78
N PHE A 8 19.04 6.54 -30.84
CA PHE A 8 17.69 6.15 -30.41
C PHE A 8 17.53 6.34 -28.91
N TRP A 9 18.50 5.87 -28.13
CA TRP A 9 18.47 5.98 -26.68
C TRP A 9 18.56 7.44 -26.26
N GLU A 10 19.43 8.24 -26.87
CA GLU A 10 19.51 9.68 -26.61
C GLU A 10 18.18 10.39 -26.86
N ALA A 11 17.47 10.04 -27.93
CA ALA A 11 16.17 10.63 -28.27
C ALA A 11 15.08 10.36 -27.22
N ILE A 12 15.18 9.25 -26.46
CA ILE A 12 14.23 8.90 -25.40
C ILE A 12 14.75 9.18 -23.98
N GLY A 13 15.81 9.98 -23.85
CA GLY A 13 16.35 10.40 -22.56
C GLY A 13 17.38 9.43 -21.95
N GLY A 14 17.92 8.52 -22.75
CA GLY A 14 18.93 7.54 -22.38
C GLY A 14 18.38 6.12 -22.28
N LYS A 15 19.29 5.15 -22.11
CA LYS A 15 18.92 3.73 -21.94
C LYS A 15 18.54 3.47 -20.48
N GLY A 16 17.27 3.17 -20.23
CA GLY A 16 16.73 2.78 -18.93
C GLY A 16 16.37 1.29 -18.84
N GLU A 17 15.83 0.88 -17.70
CA GLU A 17 15.16 -0.42 -17.55
C GLU A 17 13.78 -0.37 -18.25
N TYR A 18 13.42 -1.44 -18.95
CA TYR A 18 12.15 -1.53 -19.67
C TYR A 18 11.60 -2.95 -19.57
N ALA A 19 10.31 -3.10 -19.87
CA ALA A 19 9.63 -4.39 -19.83
C ALA A 19 10.32 -5.39 -20.78
N SER A 20 10.88 -6.48 -20.22
CA SER A 20 11.65 -7.47 -20.98
C SER A 20 11.15 -8.89 -20.77
N ASN A 21 9.92 -9.07 -20.29
CA ASN A 21 9.34 -10.40 -20.11
C ASN A 21 9.24 -11.12 -21.45
N LYS A 22 9.64 -12.39 -21.50
CA LYS A 22 9.61 -13.18 -22.73
C LYS A 22 8.22 -13.25 -23.36
N ILE A 23 7.18 -13.30 -22.54
CA ILE A 23 5.79 -13.32 -23.01
C ILE A 23 5.36 -12.03 -23.71
N LEU A 24 5.92 -10.88 -23.30
CA LEU A 24 5.66 -9.59 -23.95
C LEU A 24 6.41 -9.44 -25.28
N ALA A 25 7.43 -10.27 -25.51
CA ALA A 25 8.23 -10.27 -26.73
C ALA A 25 7.77 -11.33 -27.76
N ASP A 26 6.81 -12.18 -27.39
CA ASP A 26 6.24 -13.20 -28.27
C ASP A 26 5.09 -12.60 -29.08
N GLU A 27 5.12 -12.73 -30.41
CA GLU A 27 4.07 -12.21 -31.31
C GLU A 27 2.82 -13.11 -31.32
N SER A 28 2.92 -14.34 -30.79
CA SER A 28 1.80 -15.28 -30.65
C SER A 28 1.88 -16.02 -29.31
N PRO A 29 1.64 -15.33 -28.19
CA PRO A 29 1.76 -15.96 -26.88
C PRO A 29 0.68 -17.04 -26.71
N ASP A 30 1.07 -18.22 -26.25
CA ASP A 30 0.14 -19.31 -25.87
C ASP A 30 -0.64 -19.01 -24.56
N PHE A 31 -0.51 -17.79 -24.04
CA PHE A 31 -1.07 -17.37 -22.76
C PHE A 31 -1.43 -15.89 -22.76
N ASP A 32 -2.68 -15.59 -22.44
CA ASP A 32 -3.16 -14.23 -22.22
C ASP A 32 -3.05 -13.86 -20.75
N PRO A 33 -2.39 -12.73 -20.39
CA PRO A 33 -2.37 -12.21 -19.02
C PRO A 33 -3.77 -11.99 -18.46
N ARG A 34 -3.97 -12.30 -17.17
CA ARG A 34 -5.29 -12.19 -16.50
C ARG A 34 -5.20 -11.37 -15.24
N LEU A 35 -6.05 -10.35 -15.13
CA LEU A 35 -6.13 -9.48 -13.95
C LEU A 35 -7.39 -9.78 -13.15
N PHE A 36 -7.25 -9.85 -11.83
CA PHE A 36 -8.36 -10.05 -10.89
C PHE A 36 -8.38 -8.94 -9.85
N GLN A 37 -9.55 -8.34 -9.62
CA GLN A 37 -9.80 -7.45 -8.49
C GLN A 37 -10.20 -8.25 -7.26
N CYS A 38 -9.50 -8.03 -6.15
CA CYS A 38 -9.77 -8.65 -4.87
C CYS A 38 -10.28 -7.59 -3.88
N SER A 39 -11.59 -7.60 -3.63
CA SER A 39 -12.26 -6.59 -2.80
C SER A 39 -13.16 -7.22 -1.74
N ASN A 40 -13.32 -6.55 -0.60
CA ASN A 40 -14.35 -6.89 0.39
C ASN A 40 -15.43 -5.82 0.58
N ALA A 41 -15.46 -4.78 -0.25
CA ALA A 41 -16.41 -3.65 -0.15
C ALA A 41 -17.88 -4.08 -0.07
N SER A 42 -18.24 -5.24 -0.64
CA SER A 42 -19.59 -5.83 -0.56
C SER A 42 -19.93 -6.48 0.80
N GLY A 43 -19.04 -6.39 1.79
CA GLY A 43 -19.12 -7.07 3.09
C GLY A 43 -18.61 -8.51 3.09
N LYS A 44 -18.23 -9.04 1.92
CA LYS A 44 -17.57 -10.34 1.74
C LYS A 44 -16.46 -10.20 0.72
N PHE A 45 -15.37 -10.95 0.94
CA PHE A 45 -14.28 -11.05 -0.02
C PHE A 45 -14.78 -11.65 -1.34
N LYS A 46 -14.47 -10.97 -2.44
CA LYS A 46 -14.73 -11.40 -3.80
C LYS A 46 -13.50 -11.18 -4.66
N ALA A 47 -13.37 -12.06 -5.64
CA ALA A 47 -12.35 -12.00 -6.69
C ALA A 47 -13.07 -11.99 -8.04
N GLU A 48 -12.91 -10.91 -8.80
CA GLU A 48 -13.58 -10.73 -10.09
C GLU A 48 -12.53 -10.49 -11.19
N GLU A 49 -12.65 -11.19 -12.31
CA GLU A 49 -11.73 -11.04 -13.44
C GLU A 49 -12.05 -9.79 -14.26
N ILE A 50 -11.02 -9.03 -14.61
CA ILE A 50 -11.09 -7.85 -15.47
C ILE A 50 -10.52 -8.24 -16.84
N ILE A 51 -11.35 -8.10 -17.86
CA ILE A 51 -11.03 -8.39 -19.26
C ILE A 51 -10.49 -7.12 -19.92
N GLU A 52 -9.48 -7.25 -20.79
CA GLU A 52 -8.88 -6.11 -21.53
C GLU A 52 -8.45 -4.95 -20.59
N PHE A 53 -7.77 -5.30 -19.51
CA PHE A 53 -7.39 -4.36 -18.46
C PHE A 53 -6.35 -3.32 -18.92
N ASN A 54 -6.35 -2.16 -18.26
CA ASN A 54 -5.38 -1.09 -18.40
C ASN A 54 -5.04 -0.50 -17.01
N GLN A 55 -4.17 0.52 -16.96
CA GLN A 55 -3.69 1.06 -15.68
C GLN A 55 -4.83 1.60 -14.78
N ASN A 56 -5.94 2.10 -15.34
CA ASN A 56 -7.09 2.60 -14.57
C ASN A 56 -7.84 1.52 -13.80
N ASP A 57 -7.64 0.25 -14.15
CA ASP A 57 -8.23 -0.89 -13.45
C ASP A 57 -7.47 -1.23 -12.16
N LEU A 58 -6.32 -0.59 -11.89
CA LEU A 58 -5.59 -0.69 -10.62
C LEU A 58 -6.24 0.20 -9.56
N VAL A 59 -7.22 -0.36 -8.84
CA VAL A 59 -8.02 0.36 -7.84
C VAL A 59 -7.26 0.55 -6.52
N PRO A 60 -6.94 1.79 -6.09
CA PRO A 60 -6.17 2.05 -4.86
C PRO A 60 -6.78 1.48 -3.57
N ASP A 61 -8.09 1.35 -3.52
CA ASP A 61 -8.85 0.81 -2.38
C ASP A 61 -8.82 -0.71 -2.28
N ASP A 62 -8.28 -1.41 -3.29
CA ASP A 62 -8.34 -2.86 -3.40
C ASP A 62 -6.96 -3.48 -3.69
N VAL A 63 -6.93 -4.80 -3.80
CA VAL A 63 -5.74 -5.57 -4.20
C VAL A 63 -6.00 -6.20 -5.55
N MET A 64 -5.04 -6.09 -6.46
CA MET A 64 -5.14 -6.68 -7.80
C MET A 64 -4.19 -7.88 -7.91
N VAL A 65 -4.63 -8.96 -8.54
CA VAL A 65 -3.81 -10.15 -8.82
C VAL A 65 -3.66 -10.30 -10.32
N LEU A 66 -2.43 -10.22 -10.82
CA LEU A 66 -2.10 -10.40 -12.25
C LEU A 66 -1.37 -11.72 -12.45
N ASP A 67 -1.97 -12.66 -13.19
CA ASP A 67 -1.31 -13.85 -13.69
C ASP A 67 -0.63 -13.53 -15.03
N ALA A 68 0.69 -13.47 -15.03
CA ALA A 68 1.54 -13.14 -16.17
C ALA A 68 2.26 -14.37 -16.74
N CYS A 69 1.65 -15.56 -16.64
CA CYS A 69 2.19 -16.87 -17.02
C CYS A 69 3.32 -17.36 -16.10
N THR A 70 4.45 -16.65 -16.11
CA THR A 70 5.68 -17.04 -15.40
C THR A 70 5.79 -16.44 -14.01
N THR A 71 4.91 -15.51 -13.65
CA THR A 71 4.90 -14.81 -12.37
C THR A 71 3.48 -14.38 -12.07
N ILE A 72 3.07 -14.52 -10.81
CA ILE A 72 1.83 -13.91 -10.31
C ILE A 72 2.22 -12.67 -9.53
N TYR A 73 1.66 -11.53 -9.90
CA TYR A 73 1.83 -10.29 -9.17
C TYR A 73 0.62 -10.03 -8.28
N VAL A 74 0.87 -9.59 -7.05
CA VAL A 74 -0.16 -9.11 -6.12
C VAL A 74 0.10 -7.64 -5.88
N TRP A 75 -0.60 -6.79 -6.62
CA TRP A 75 -0.52 -5.35 -6.54
C TRP A 75 -1.39 -4.84 -5.40
N ILE A 76 -0.79 -4.13 -4.46
CA ILE A 76 -1.41 -3.64 -3.23
C ILE A 76 -1.71 -2.15 -3.41
N GLY A 77 -3.00 -1.82 -3.55
CA GLY A 77 -3.46 -0.44 -3.54
C GLY A 77 -3.16 0.24 -2.22
N ALA A 78 -2.88 1.54 -2.28
CA ALA A 78 -2.47 2.33 -1.12
C ALA A 78 -3.52 2.31 0.01
N GLU A 79 -4.79 2.26 -0.34
CA GLU A 79 -5.95 2.35 0.57
C GLU A 79 -6.58 0.99 0.89
N SER A 80 -6.09 -0.09 0.25
CA SER A 80 -6.54 -1.46 0.52
C SER A 80 -6.45 -1.87 1.98
N ASN A 81 -7.41 -2.66 2.45
CA ASN A 81 -7.44 -3.07 3.85
C ASN A 81 -6.65 -4.38 4.11
N LYS A 82 -6.33 -4.63 5.38
CA LYS A 82 -5.55 -5.82 5.80
C LYS A 82 -6.20 -7.13 5.35
N THR A 83 -7.52 -7.22 5.42
CA THR A 83 -8.25 -8.44 5.08
C THR A 83 -8.14 -8.75 3.59
N GLU A 84 -8.28 -7.75 2.72
CA GLU A 84 -8.07 -7.92 1.27
C GLU A 84 -6.65 -8.37 0.96
N ARG A 85 -5.63 -7.74 1.55
CA ARG A 85 -4.22 -8.11 1.36
C ARG A 85 -3.94 -9.56 1.72
N GLU A 86 -4.42 -10.01 2.88
CA GLU A 86 -4.25 -11.40 3.33
C GLU A 86 -5.02 -12.39 2.46
N ARG A 87 -6.26 -12.07 2.09
CA ARG A 87 -7.12 -12.95 1.30
C ARG A 87 -6.70 -13.04 -0.16
N ALA A 88 -6.24 -11.94 -0.76
CA ALA A 88 -5.69 -11.91 -2.10
C ALA A 88 -4.42 -12.76 -2.20
N MET A 89 -3.54 -12.71 -1.19
CA MET A 89 -2.36 -13.58 -1.13
C MET A 89 -2.73 -15.07 -1.04
N GLN A 90 -3.72 -15.42 -0.22
CA GLN A 90 -4.23 -16.80 -0.15
C GLN A 90 -4.86 -17.23 -1.48
N MET A 91 -5.63 -16.34 -2.10
CA MET A 91 -6.27 -16.58 -3.39
C MET A 91 -5.23 -16.79 -4.50
N ALA A 92 -4.16 -16.00 -4.57
CA ALA A 92 -3.08 -16.18 -5.53
C ALA A 92 -2.37 -17.54 -5.37
N GLN A 93 -2.15 -17.99 -4.13
CA GLN A 93 -1.57 -19.31 -3.84
C GLN A 93 -2.51 -20.46 -4.24
N GLU A 94 -3.80 -20.34 -3.92
CA GLU A 94 -4.83 -21.33 -4.27
C GLU A 94 -5.02 -21.41 -5.80
N TYR A 95 -5.06 -20.25 -6.46
CA TYR A 95 -5.17 -20.13 -7.92
C TYR A 95 -4.04 -20.89 -8.61
N LEU A 96 -2.78 -20.67 -8.22
CA LEU A 96 -1.64 -21.42 -8.75
C LEU A 96 -1.74 -22.93 -8.47
N LYS A 97 -2.13 -23.29 -7.24
CA LYS A 97 -2.23 -24.71 -6.84
C LYS A 97 -3.28 -25.47 -7.67
N THR A 98 -4.31 -24.78 -8.13
CA THR A 98 -5.46 -25.35 -8.86
C THR A 98 -5.35 -25.20 -10.37
N ASP A 99 -4.24 -24.64 -10.87
CA ASP A 99 -4.04 -24.39 -12.28
C ASP A 99 -3.99 -25.70 -13.10
N PRO A 100 -4.92 -25.89 -14.07
CA PRO A 100 -4.98 -27.09 -14.90
C PRO A 100 -3.81 -27.22 -15.87
N SER A 101 -3.09 -26.13 -16.18
CA SER A 101 -1.91 -26.15 -17.06
C SER A 101 -0.72 -26.88 -16.43
N GLY A 102 -0.78 -27.14 -15.11
CA GLY A 102 0.29 -27.82 -14.38
C GLY A 102 1.50 -26.94 -14.10
N ARG A 103 1.41 -25.62 -14.34
CA ARG A 103 2.41 -24.64 -13.90
C ARG A 103 2.54 -24.73 -12.38
N LYS A 104 3.73 -25.08 -11.92
CA LYS A 104 4.08 -25.17 -10.49
C LYS A 104 5.33 -24.33 -10.24
N ASP A 105 5.50 -23.90 -9.00
CA ASP A 105 6.68 -23.18 -8.53
C ASP A 105 6.95 -21.82 -9.20
N ILE A 106 5.91 -21.17 -9.74
CA ILE A 106 6.03 -19.79 -10.22
C ILE A 106 6.07 -18.81 -9.04
N PRO A 107 6.89 -17.74 -9.10
CA PRO A 107 6.96 -16.73 -8.05
C PRO A 107 5.66 -15.95 -7.93
N ILE A 108 5.27 -15.68 -6.67
CA ILE A 108 4.24 -14.72 -6.31
C ILE A 108 4.93 -13.49 -5.74
N VAL A 109 4.82 -12.35 -6.43
CA VAL A 109 5.52 -11.10 -6.11
C VAL A 109 4.52 -10.05 -5.63
N GLN A 110 4.75 -9.48 -4.45
CA GLN A 110 3.97 -8.34 -3.98
C GLN A 110 4.53 -7.04 -4.55
N ILE A 111 3.65 -6.19 -5.06
CA ILE A 111 3.96 -4.86 -5.57
C ILE A 111 3.11 -3.85 -4.81
N ARG A 112 3.68 -2.69 -4.49
CA ARG A 112 2.94 -1.58 -3.89
C ARG A 112 2.63 -0.53 -4.95
N GLN A 113 1.47 0.11 -4.84
CA GLN A 113 1.12 1.26 -5.66
C GLN A 113 2.26 2.30 -5.70
N GLY A 114 2.60 2.75 -6.90
CA GLY A 114 3.69 3.70 -7.16
C GLY A 114 5.10 3.11 -7.08
N GLN A 115 5.24 1.78 -6.93
CA GLN A 115 6.52 1.06 -6.94
C GLN A 115 6.50 -0.11 -7.92
N GLU A 116 5.78 0.04 -9.03
CA GLU A 116 5.61 -0.99 -10.03
C GLU A 116 6.87 -1.16 -10.89
N PRO A 117 7.45 -2.37 -10.96
CA PRO A 117 8.60 -2.61 -11.82
C PRO A 117 8.19 -2.65 -13.30
N PRO A 118 9.11 -2.37 -14.25
CA PRO A 118 8.84 -2.50 -15.68
C PRO A 118 8.33 -3.88 -16.11
N THR A 119 8.68 -4.93 -15.37
CA THR A 119 8.18 -6.31 -15.59
C THR A 119 6.71 -6.48 -15.23
N PHE A 120 6.08 -5.52 -14.56
CA PHE A 120 4.64 -5.48 -14.29
C PHE A 120 3.95 -4.48 -15.22
N THR A 121 4.48 -3.25 -15.32
CA THR A 121 3.83 -2.16 -16.08
C THR A 121 3.70 -2.47 -17.56
N GLY A 122 4.63 -3.25 -18.12
CA GLY A 122 4.59 -3.69 -19.51
C GLY A 122 3.36 -4.52 -19.91
N PHE A 123 2.57 -5.02 -18.96
CA PHE A 123 1.33 -5.76 -19.25
C PHE A 123 0.11 -4.87 -19.51
N PHE A 124 0.18 -3.57 -19.24
CA PHE A 124 -0.98 -2.66 -19.27
C PHE A 124 -1.10 -1.86 -20.58
N GLY A 125 -0.27 -2.17 -21.58
CA GLY A 125 -0.25 -1.55 -22.91
C GLY A 125 0.30 -0.11 -22.91
N ALA A 126 -0.37 0.80 -22.21
CA ALA A 126 0.07 2.16 -21.95
C ALA A 126 0.15 2.41 -20.45
N TRP A 127 1.24 3.04 -20.02
CA TRP A 127 1.52 3.29 -18.62
C TRP A 127 1.91 4.75 -18.42
N ASP A 128 1.27 5.40 -17.46
CA ASP A 128 1.60 6.73 -16.98
C ASP A 128 2.26 6.61 -15.60
N ASP A 129 3.58 6.79 -15.55
CA ASP A 129 4.35 6.77 -14.31
C ASP A 129 3.90 7.85 -13.30
N LYS A 130 3.16 8.85 -13.79
CA LYS A 130 2.66 9.98 -12.99
C LYS A 130 1.22 9.81 -12.53
N MET A 131 0.59 8.68 -12.84
CA MET A 131 -0.83 8.46 -12.52
C MET A 131 -1.15 8.69 -11.04
N TRP A 132 -0.22 8.33 -10.16
CA TRP A 132 -0.39 8.46 -8.71
C TRP A 132 0.29 9.70 -8.12
N GLU A 133 0.95 10.52 -8.94
CA GLU A 133 1.51 11.80 -8.51
C GLU A 133 0.36 12.73 -8.07
N GLY A 134 0.29 13.00 -6.76
CA GLY A 134 -0.76 13.85 -6.18
C GLY A 134 -1.98 13.11 -5.64
N GLN A 135 -2.14 11.81 -5.90
CA GLN A 135 -3.10 10.95 -5.17
C GLN A 135 -2.57 10.50 -3.80
N SER A 136 -1.30 10.75 -3.53
CA SER A 136 -0.70 10.61 -2.21
C SER A 136 -1.31 11.63 -1.24
N GLY A 137 -2.53 11.37 -0.76
CA GLY A 137 -3.15 12.13 0.32
C GLY A 137 -2.20 12.17 1.51
N PHE A 138 -1.74 13.36 1.89
CA PHE A 138 -0.91 13.70 3.06
C PHE A 138 0.43 12.93 3.27
N GLU A 139 0.61 11.70 2.79
CA GLU A 139 1.77 10.83 2.98
C GLU A 139 2.87 11.06 1.96
N GLY A 140 2.53 11.42 0.71
CA GLY A 140 3.53 11.89 -0.27
C GLY A 140 4.18 13.20 0.16
N VAL A 141 3.42 14.04 0.88
CA VAL A 141 3.94 15.26 1.51
C VAL A 141 4.93 14.92 2.64
N LYS A 142 4.68 13.86 3.43
CA LYS A 142 5.61 13.39 4.48
C LYS A 142 6.90 12.83 3.91
N GLN A 143 6.85 12.10 2.80
CA GLN A 143 8.05 11.50 2.20
C GLN A 143 8.95 12.54 1.52
N ALA A 144 8.37 13.59 0.94
CA ALA A 144 9.12 14.74 0.44
C ALA A 144 9.78 15.57 1.57
N MET A 145 9.09 15.72 2.72
CA MET A 145 9.64 16.41 3.89
C MET A 145 10.70 15.60 4.64
N ALA A 146 10.64 14.27 4.59
CA ALA A 146 11.65 13.38 5.19
C ALA A 146 13.00 13.39 4.47
N GLN A 147 13.06 13.85 3.22
CA GLN A 147 14.28 13.90 2.42
C GLN A 147 15.04 15.24 2.54
N SER A 148 14.54 16.20 3.34
CA SER A 148 15.12 17.55 3.44
C SER A 148 15.68 17.92 4.82
N ASP A 149 16.06 16.98 5.69
CA ASP A 149 16.75 17.31 6.95
C ASP A 149 18.08 16.52 7.11
N PRO A 150 19.24 17.20 7.17
CA PRO A 150 20.54 16.56 7.36
C PRO A 150 20.85 16.16 8.82
N SER A 151 19.94 16.30 9.78
CA SER A 151 20.16 15.82 11.16
C SER A 151 19.41 14.53 11.44
N GLY A 152 20.05 13.41 11.11
CA GLY A 152 19.55 12.08 11.39
C GLY A 152 19.44 11.78 12.88
N VAL A 153 18.24 11.40 13.33
CA VAL A 153 18.04 10.48 14.46
C VAL A 153 16.85 9.57 14.14
N ILE A 154 17.16 8.38 13.62
CA ILE A 154 16.24 7.24 13.61
C ILE A 154 16.37 6.57 14.98
N MET A 155 15.38 6.71 15.86
CA MET A 155 15.25 5.80 17.01
C MET A 155 14.27 4.68 16.66
N THR A 156 14.85 3.54 16.28
CA THR A 156 14.18 2.25 16.44
C THR A 156 14.24 1.88 17.91
N SER A 157 13.09 1.78 18.58
CA SER A 157 13.03 1.15 19.90
C SER A 157 12.03 -0.01 19.88
N LYS A 158 12.59 -1.20 20.12
CA LYS A 158 11.88 -2.43 20.46
C LYS A 158 11.06 -2.19 21.74
N SER A 159 9.74 -2.25 21.67
CA SER A 159 8.88 -3.04 22.57
C SER A 159 7.43 -2.91 22.11
N GLY A 160 6.71 -4.02 22.12
CA GLY A 160 5.44 -4.20 21.42
C GLY A 160 4.35 -3.19 21.80
N TYR A 161 3.78 -2.56 20.77
CA TYR A 161 2.34 -2.42 20.52
C TYR A 161 2.21 -2.16 19.01
N GLU A 162 1.61 -3.09 18.27
CA GLU A 162 1.32 -2.94 16.84
C GLU A 162 0.20 -1.91 16.65
N GLY A 163 0.57 -0.67 16.32
CA GLY A 163 -0.37 0.37 15.96
C GLY A 163 0.38 1.58 15.42
N SER A 164 -0.14 2.20 14.36
CA SER A 164 0.40 3.44 13.81
C SER A 164 0.40 4.52 14.91
N VAL A 165 1.54 5.18 15.10
CA VAL A 165 1.68 6.27 16.08
C VAL A 165 1.68 7.60 15.34
N TYR A 166 0.97 8.61 15.88
CA TYR A 166 0.83 9.93 15.26
C TYR A 166 1.22 11.05 16.24
N PRO A 167 1.81 12.16 15.76
CA PRO A 167 2.04 13.34 16.58
C PRO A 167 0.74 13.86 17.20
N ILE A 168 0.83 14.40 18.42
CA ILE A 168 -0.35 14.85 19.18
C ILE A 168 -1.11 15.97 18.46
N GLU A 169 -0.43 16.78 17.66
CA GLU A 169 -1.02 17.86 16.85
C GLU A 169 -2.03 17.31 15.85
N VAL A 170 -1.73 16.16 15.25
CA VAL A 170 -2.62 15.48 14.30
C VAL A 170 -3.84 14.92 15.01
N LEU A 171 -3.64 14.34 16.20
CA LEU A 171 -4.73 13.76 17.00
C LEU A 171 -5.64 14.82 17.63
N LYS A 172 -5.17 16.06 17.76
CA LYS A 172 -5.96 17.21 18.24
C LYS A 172 -6.98 17.73 17.21
N GLU A 173 -6.94 17.25 15.98
CA GLU A 173 -7.95 17.60 14.98
C GLU A 173 -9.34 17.15 15.43
N LYS A 174 -10.28 18.10 15.48
CA LYS A 174 -11.62 17.90 16.02
C LYS A 174 -12.57 17.31 14.98
N ASP A 175 -12.26 17.53 13.71
CA ASP A 175 -13.01 17.02 12.59
C ASP A 175 -12.59 15.55 12.31
N PRO A 176 -13.47 14.55 12.53
CA PRO A 176 -13.12 13.15 12.32
C PRO A 176 -12.72 12.85 10.87
N GLU A 177 -13.21 13.62 9.90
CA GLU A 177 -12.90 13.45 8.48
C GLU A 177 -11.48 13.93 8.13
N LYS A 178 -10.88 14.75 9.01
CA LYS A 178 -9.50 15.26 8.85
C LYS A 178 -8.46 14.46 9.65
N LEU A 179 -8.89 13.47 10.42
CA LEU A 179 -7.98 12.56 11.11
C LEU A 179 -7.35 11.57 10.11
N PRO A 180 -6.13 11.07 10.39
CA PRO A 180 -5.51 10.05 9.55
C PRO A 180 -6.38 8.80 9.42
N TYR A 181 -6.34 8.17 8.26
CA TYR A 181 -7.14 6.97 7.96
C TYR A 181 -6.89 5.86 8.99
N GLY A 182 -7.97 5.27 9.51
CA GLY A 182 -7.92 4.23 10.54
C GLY A 182 -7.69 4.74 11.97
N VAL A 183 -7.60 6.06 12.19
CA VAL A 183 -7.62 6.65 13.54
C VAL A 183 -9.05 6.66 14.07
N ASP A 184 -9.29 5.88 15.12
CA ASP A 184 -10.54 5.93 15.87
C ASP A 184 -10.58 7.24 16.65
N ALA A 185 -11.45 8.17 16.21
CA ALA A 185 -11.64 9.48 16.84
C ALA A 185 -11.98 9.38 18.33
N THR A 186 -12.53 8.25 18.79
CA THR A 186 -12.86 8.02 20.20
C THR A 186 -11.70 7.45 21.03
N LYS A 187 -10.63 7.00 20.38
CA LYS A 187 -9.47 6.34 20.99
C LYS A 187 -8.13 6.93 20.54
N LYS A 188 -8.10 8.22 20.22
CA LYS A 188 -6.89 8.94 19.79
C LYS A 188 -5.67 8.73 20.69
N GLU A 189 -5.86 8.50 21.98
CA GLU A 189 -4.79 8.23 22.95
C GLU A 189 -4.00 6.94 22.72
N THR A 190 -4.58 5.95 22.02
CA THR A 190 -3.88 4.69 21.74
C THR A 190 -2.76 4.89 20.72
N TYR A 191 -2.89 5.92 19.89
CA TYR A 191 -1.99 6.26 18.80
C TYR A 191 -0.88 7.24 19.20
N LEU A 192 -0.73 7.58 20.48
CA LEU A 192 0.40 8.37 20.98
C LEU A 192 1.60 7.45 21.30
N THR A 193 2.82 7.98 21.14
CA THR A 193 4.01 7.31 21.71
C THR A 193 3.86 7.22 23.24
N ILE A 194 4.65 6.37 23.89
CA ILE A 194 4.68 6.31 25.36
C ILE A 194 5.12 7.67 25.94
N GLU A 195 6.03 8.36 25.27
CA GLU A 195 6.57 9.65 25.69
C GLU A 195 5.52 10.76 25.57
N ASP A 196 4.87 10.89 24.40
CA ASP A 196 3.81 11.88 24.17
C ASP A 196 2.59 11.61 25.05
N PHE A 197 2.25 10.34 25.27
CA PHE A 197 1.17 9.98 26.17
C PHE A 197 1.48 10.45 27.59
N LYS A 198 2.71 10.20 28.07
CA LYS A 198 3.16 10.62 29.38
C LYS A 198 3.24 12.14 29.48
N GLU A 199 3.59 12.84 28.40
CA GLU A 199 3.58 14.30 28.38
C GLU A 199 2.17 14.88 28.41
N ALA A 200 1.25 14.32 27.63
CA ALA A 200 -0.13 14.78 27.51
C ALA A 200 -0.95 14.51 28.78
N PHE A 201 -0.81 13.31 29.35
CA PHE A 201 -1.64 12.84 30.47
C PHE A 201 -0.93 12.86 31.82
N LYS A 202 0.39 13.12 31.85
CA LYS A 202 1.24 13.13 33.06
C LYS A 202 1.17 11.81 33.85
N MET A 203 0.84 10.70 33.18
CA MET A 203 0.72 9.34 33.72
C MET A 203 1.03 8.30 32.64
N THR A 204 1.16 7.03 33.00
CA THR A 204 1.38 5.96 32.02
C THR A 204 0.09 5.46 31.39
N LYS A 205 0.19 4.74 30.26
CA LYS A 205 -0.97 4.12 29.58
C LYS A 205 -1.69 3.12 30.49
N GLU A 206 -0.94 2.37 31.30
CA GLU A 206 -1.50 1.40 32.25
C GLU A 206 -2.24 2.09 33.40
N GLU A 207 -1.75 3.22 33.88
CA GLU A 207 -2.41 4.02 34.90
C GLU A 207 -3.70 4.64 34.36
N PHE A 208 -3.66 5.17 33.13
CA PHE A 208 -4.82 5.73 32.45
C PHE A 208 -5.93 4.69 32.23
N ALA A 209 -5.57 3.48 31.81
CA ALA A 209 -6.53 2.39 31.57
C ALA A 209 -7.29 1.97 32.85
N LYS A 210 -6.72 2.22 34.04
CA LYS A 210 -7.36 1.93 35.33
C LYS A 210 -8.32 3.03 35.80
N LEU A 211 -8.36 4.18 35.13
CA LEU A 211 -9.25 5.27 35.50
C LEU A 211 -10.70 4.99 35.06
N PRO A 212 -11.71 5.48 35.81
CA PRO A 212 -13.10 5.46 35.34
C PRO A 212 -13.26 6.18 33.99
N THR A 213 -14.16 5.70 33.13
CA THR A 213 -14.39 6.24 31.77
C THR A 213 -14.63 7.75 31.75
N TRP A 214 -15.41 8.28 32.70
CA TRP A 214 -15.68 9.72 32.79
C TRP A 214 -14.40 10.55 33.01
N LYS A 215 -13.43 10.01 33.76
CA LYS A 215 -12.16 10.66 34.04
C LYS A 215 -11.20 10.53 32.86
N GLN A 216 -11.23 9.40 32.14
CA GLN A 216 -10.50 9.26 30.87
C GLN A 216 -11.00 10.29 29.84
N GLN A 217 -12.32 10.45 29.70
CA GLN A 217 -12.92 11.43 28.78
C GLN A 217 -12.57 12.87 29.15
N ASP A 218 -12.59 13.22 30.44
CA ASP A 218 -12.19 14.56 30.92
C ASP A 218 -10.73 14.87 30.60
N LEU A 219 -9.83 13.91 30.83
CA LEU A 219 -8.42 14.04 30.48
C LEU A 219 -8.18 14.16 28.98
N LYS A 220 -8.90 13.40 28.14
CA LYS A 220 -8.83 13.53 26.68
C LYS A 220 -9.27 14.93 26.23
N LYS A 221 -10.33 15.49 26.84
CA LYS A 221 -10.80 16.86 26.57
C LYS A 221 -9.75 17.89 26.94
N SER A 222 -9.13 17.73 28.12
CA SER A 222 -8.04 18.60 28.59
C SER A 222 -6.82 18.56 27.67
N ALA A 223 -6.46 17.38 27.15
CA ALA A 223 -5.39 17.19 26.19
C ALA A 223 -5.74 17.62 24.75
N GLY A 224 -7.01 17.96 24.48
CA GLY A 224 -7.50 18.39 23.17
C GLY A 224 -7.67 17.27 22.16
N ILE A 225 -7.67 16.01 22.59
CA ILE A 225 -7.80 14.82 21.72
C ILE A 225 -9.11 14.04 21.98
N PHE A 226 -10.16 14.76 22.39
CA PHE A 226 -11.51 14.23 22.56
C PHE A 226 -12.35 14.38 21.29
#